data_AF-A0AAN8TSA4-F1
#
_entry.id   AF-A0AAN8TSA4-F1
#
_cell.length_a   1.000
_cell.length_b   1.000
_cell.length_c   1.000
_cell.angle_alpha   90.00
_cell.angle_beta   90.00
_cell.angle_gamma   90.00
#
_symmetry.space_group_name_H-M   'P 1'
#
loop_
_entity.id
_entity.type
_entity.pdbx_description
1 polymer ?
#
loop_
_entity_poly.entity_id
_entity_poly.type
_entity_poly.pdbx_seq_one_letter_code
_entity_poly.pdbx_strand_id
1 'polypeptide(L)'
;MEEIETQMDTNDQSVDVFSAVIGPEHPGHLRLYGVGVTKTTLKKKDGNFEPSLNDTNDVVQQMQERIQKMEKQIEEQKKTMRHEVITDVIAQLQHAGLIDRNILAALSVPDQGDEIEEGDESSTEDLT
;
A
#
# COMPACT_ATOMS: atom_id res chain seq x y z
N MET A 1 61.68 -31.29 -33.73
CA MET A 1 60.43 -31.94 -33.32
C MET A 1 59.89 -31.06 -32.20
N GLU A 2 58.81 -30.36 -32.48
CA GLU A 2 58.26 -29.28 -31.66
C GLU A 2 57.31 -29.89 -30.63
N GLU A 3 57.60 -29.69 -29.33
CA GLU A 3 56.77 -30.15 -28.23
C GLU A 3 55.58 -29.21 -28.06
N ILE A 4 54.36 -29.76 -28.17
CA ILE A 4 53.13 -28.99 -28.00
C ILE A 4 52.70 -29.14 -26.53
N GLU A 5 53.23 -28.29 -25.66
CA GLU A 5 52.72 -28.13 -24.29
C GLU A 5 51.32 -27.51 -24.35
N THR A 6 50.31 -28.35 -24.13
CA THR A 6 48.93 -27.89 -23.99
C THR A 6 48.76 -27.43 -22.56
N GLN A 7 48.77 -26.12 -22.33
CA GLN A 7 48.31 -25.52 -21.08
C GLN A 7 46.84 -25.91 -20.88
N MET A 8 46.57 -26.79 -19.94
CA MET A 8 45.28 -26.89 -19.28
C MET A 8 45.43 -26.30 -17.89
N ASP A 9 45.43 -24.97 -17.82
CA ASP A 9 44.95 -24.26 -16.62
C ASP A 9 43.43 -24.45 -16.57
N THR A 10 42.98 -25.67 -16.25
CA THR A 10 41.62 -25.82 -15.74
C THR A 10 41.71 -25.41 -14.28
N ASN A 11 41.38 -24.15 -14.04
CA ASN A 11 40.90 -23.70 -12.73
C ASN A 11 39.70 -24.61 -12.42
N ASP A 12 39.97 -25.74 -11.76
CA ASP A 12 39.02 -26.79 -11.39
C ASP A 12 38.13 -26.30 -10.26
N GLN A 13 37.46 -25.17 -10.49
CA GLN A 13 36.40 -24.68 -9.65
C GLN A 13 35.22 -25.62 -9.89
N SER A 14 35.21 -26.71 -9.13
CA SER A 14 34.11 -27.67 -9.11
C SER A 14 32.80 -26.92 -8.88
N VAL A 15 32.05 -26.69 -9.96
CA VAL A 15 30.74 -26.07 -9.89
C VAL A 15 29.80 -27.18 -9.46
N ASP A 16 29.25 -27.05 -8.24
CA ASP A 16 28.19 -27.94 -7.79
C ASP A 16 27.00 -27.81 -8.75
N VAL A 17 26.79 -28.84 -9.57
CA VAL A 17 25.76 -28.89 -10.61
C VAL A 17 24.36 -28.71 -9.99
N PHE A 18 24.14 -29.16 -8.76
CA PHE A 18 22.88 -28.94 -8.06
C PHE A 18 22.68 -27.47 -7.68
N SER A 19 23.70 -26.82 -7.11
CA SER A 19 23.65 -25.39 -6.85
C SER A 19 23.49 -24.55 -8.12
N ALA A 20 24.04 -24.99 -9.27
CA ALA A 20 23.84 -24.31 -10.55
C ALA A 20 22.40 -24.42 -11.07
N VAL A 21 21.73 -25.55 -10.85
CA VAL A 21 20.34 -25.79 -11.29
C VAL A 21 19.32 -25.15 -10.35
N ILE A 22 19.50 -25.29 -9.03
CA ILE A 22 18.51 -24.80 -8.05
C ILE A 22 18.82 -23.36 -7.60
N GLY A 23 20.04 -22.88 -7.83
CA GLY A 23 20.45 -21.52 -7.47
C GLY A 23 20.56 -21.28 -5.96
N PRO A 24 21.05 -20.10 -5.55
CA PRO A 24 21.16 -19.73 -4.15
C PRO A 24 19.78 -19.65 -3.48
N GLU A 25 19.77 -19.89 -2.17
CA GLU A 25 18.56 -19.78 -1.36
C GLU A 25 18.16 -18.30 -1.18
N HIS A 26 16.87 -18.01 -1.33
CA HIS A 26 16.37 -16.64 -1.17
C HIS A 26 16.34 -16.23 0.31
N PRO A 27 16.66 -14.96 0.62
CA PRO A 27 16.47 -14.42 1.96
C PRO A 27 15.05 -14.69 2.49
N GLY A 28 14.95 -15.06 3.77
CA GLY A 28 13.67 -15.36 4.42
C GLY A 28 13.07 -16.74 4.10
N HIS A 29 13.61 -17.47 3.12
CA HIS A 29 13.10 -18.79 2.72
C HIS A 29 14.01 -19.90 3.27
N LEU A 30 13.42 -21.06 3.56
CA LEU A 30 14.14 -22.28 3.90
C LEU A 30 13.81 -23.38 2.88
N ARG A 31 14.81 -23.83 2.14
CA ARG A 31 14.71 -24.89 1.14
C ARG A 31 14.94 -26.24 1.82
N LEU A 32 14.01 -27.16 1.60
CA LEU A 32 13.99 -28.48 2.23
C LEU A 32 14.18 -29.57 1.18
N TYR A 33 15.01 -30.57 1.49
CA TYR A 33 15.29 -31.70 0.62
C TYR A 33 15.01 -33.01 1.39
N GLY A 34 14.22 -33.94 0.85
CA GLY A 34 13.96 -35.26 1.42
C GLY A 34 12.77 -35.38 2.40
N VAL A 35 12.62 -36.58 3.02
CA VAL A 35 11.45 -36.97 3.83
C VAL A 35 11.42 -36.24 5.18
N GLY A 36 10.43 -35.34 5.31
CA GLY A 36 9.87 -34.83 6.57
C GLY A 36 10.75 -33.86 7.35
N VAL A 37 10.20 -32.69 7.71
CA VAL A 37 10.85 -31.76 8.63
C VAL A 37 10.28 -31.90 10.03
N THR A 38 11.15 -31.84 11.03
CA THR A 38 10.74 -31.69 12.44
C THR A 38 10.66 -30.20 12.79
N LYS A 39 9.86 -29.85 13.81
CA LYS A 39 9.75 -28.46 14.29
C LYS A 39 11.10 -27.83 14.62
N THR A 40 12.07 -28.63 15.07
CA THR A 40 13.44 -28.20 15.35
C THR A 40 14.25 -27.91 14.08
N THR A 41 13.96 -28.59 12.96
CA THR A 41 14.58 -28.31 11.66
C THR A 41 14.07 -27.00 11.06
N LEU A 42 12.78 -26.68 11.24
CA LEU A 42 12.18 -25.41 10.78
C LEU A 42 12.56 -24.20 11.65
N LYS A 43 12.98 -24.43 12.90
CA LYS A 43 13.42 -23.35 13.78
C LYS A 43 14.79 -22.87 13.32
N LYS A 44 14.82 -21.86 12.44
CA LYS A 44 16.02 -21.08 12.14
C LYS A 44 16.61 -20.65 13.49
N LYS A 45 17.87 -21.02 13.77
CA LYS A 45 18.60 -20.55 14.97
C LYS A 45 18.35 -19.06 15.10
N ASP A 46 17.94 -18.62 16.28
CA ASP A 46 17.58 -17.24 16.61
C ASP A 46 18.74 -16.29 16.26
N GLY A 47 18.91 -15.99 14.98
CA GLY A 47 19.68 -14.86 14.53
C GLY A 47 18.91 -13.67 15.06
N ASN A 48 19.60 -12.79 15.77
CA ASN A 48 19.10 -11.48 16.17
C ASN A 48 18.59 -10.73 14.93
N PHE A 49 17.37 -11.03 14.51
CA PHE A 49 16.52 -10.06 13.86
C PHE A 49 15.99 -9.24 15.01
N GLU A 50 16.81 -8.30 15.48
CA GLU A 50 16.25 -7.17 16.18
C GLU A 50 15.37 -6.46 15.14
N PRO A 51 14.04 -6.47 15.27
CA PRO A 51 13.22 -5.62 14.43
C PRO A 51 13.63 -4.21 14.80
N SER A 52 14.18 -3.44 13.86
CA SER A 52 14.31 -2.00 14.01
C SER A 52 12.91 -1.47 14.28
N LEU A 53 12.59 -1.19 15.55
CA LEU A 53 11.29 -0.66 15.98
C LEU A 53 10.94 0.65 15.24
N ASN A 54 11.97 1.35 14.74
CA ASN A 54 11.82 2.57 13.97
C ASN A 54 11.28 2.33 12.54
N ASP A 55 11.62 1.20 11.90
CA ASP A 55 11.15 0.91 10.53
C ASP A 55 9.65 0.57 10.49
N THR A 56 9.12 0.00 11.57
CA THR A 56 7.69 -0.36 11.64
C THR A 56 6.81 0.88 11.86
N ASN A 57 7.26 1.83 12.68
CA ASN A 57 6.50 3.06 12.94
C ASN A 57 6.46 3.99 11.71
N ASP A 58 7.57 4.10 10.96
CA ASP A 58 7.63 4.91 9.75
C ASP A 58 6.65 4.41 8.66
N VAL A 59 6.57 3.08 8.48
CA VAL A 59 5.64 2.47 7.52
C VAL A 59 4.18 2.69 7.92
N VAL A 60 3.85 2.59 9.21
CA VAL A 60 2.50 2.84 9.71
C VAL A 60 2.12 4.30 9.53
N GLN A 61 3.01 5.23 9.86
CA GLN A 61 2.78 6.67 9.69
C GLN A 61 2.58 7.04 8.23
N GLN A 62 3.42 6.53 7.32
CA GLN A 62 3.27 6.75 5.88
C GLN A 62 1.92 6.21 5.37
N MET A 63 1.46 5.05 5.88
CA MET A 63 0.17 4.50 5.48
C MET A 63 -0.99 5.37 5.97
N GLN A 64 -0.91 5.89 7.19
CA GLN A 64 -1.92 6.78 7.77
C GLN A 64 -2.04 8.10 6.98
N GLU A 65 -0.92 8.74 6.63
CA GLU A 65 -0.92 9.95 5.79
C GLU A 65 -1.54 9.69 4.41
N ARG A 66 -1.26 8.53 3.80
CA ARG A 66 -1.84 8.14 2.51
C ARG A 66 -3.34 7.93 2.60
N ILE A 67 -3.84 7.33 3.68
CA ILE A 67 -5.27 7.14 3.93
C ILE A 67 -5.95 8.51 4.08
N GLN A 68 -5.44 9.38 4.95
CA GLN A 68 -6.01 10.72 5.17
C GLN A 68 -6.06 11.55 3.88
N LYS A 69 -5.00 11.47 3.07
CA LYS A 69 -4.97 12.14 1.76
C LYS A 69 -6.05 11.60 0.83
N MET A 70 -6.27 10.28 0.81
CA MET A 70 -7.28 9.65 -0.02
C MET A 70 -8.70 10.00 0.43
N GLU A 71 -8.95 10.00 1.74
CA GLU A 71 -10.24 10.39 2.33
C GLU A 71 -10.61 11.82 1.94
N LYS A 72 -9.66 12.76 2.06
CA LYS A 72 -9.87 14.15 1.64
C LYS A 72 -10.22 14.26 0.15
N GLN A 73 -9.50 13.53 -0.70
CA GLN A 73 -9.78 13.52 -2.15
C GLN A 73 -11.15 12.94 -2.48
N ILE A 74 -11.58 11.88 -1.78
CA ILE A 74 -12.90 11.28 -1.96
C ILE A 74 -14.00 12.27 -1.55
N GLU A 75 -13.84 12.96 -0.42
CA GLU A 75 -14.85 13.93 0.03
C GLU A 75 -14.94 15.14 -0.92
N GLU A 76 -13.81 15.64 -1.42
CA GLU A 76 -13.78 16.66 -2.47
C GLU A 76 -14.50 16.19 -3.74
N GLN A 77 -14.19 14.98 -4.23
CA GLN A 77 -14.85 14.40 -5.40
C GLN A 77 -16.36 14.21 -5.19
N LYS A 78 -16.77 13.75 -4.01
CA LYS A 78 -18.19 13.61 -3.65
C LYS A 78 -18.91 14.94 -3.69
N LYS A 79 -18.29 16.03 -3.22
CA LYS A 79 -18.85 17.39 -3.32
C LYS A 79 -18.98 17.83 -4.78
N THR A 80 -17.95 17.60 -5.60
CA THR A 80 -17.98 17.91 -7.04
C THR A 80 -19.08 17.14 -7.77
N MET A 81 -19.16 15.83 -7.55
CA MET A 81 -20.18 14.98 -8.18
C MET A 81 -21.60 15.40 -7.78
N ARG A 82 -21.83 15.73 -6.50
CA ARG A 82 -23.13 16.25 -6.05
C ARG A 82 -23.49 17.53 -6.77
N HIS A 83 -22.54 18.45 -6.89
CA HIS A 83 -22.77 19.72 -7.58
C HIS A 83 -23.05 19.53 -9.07
N GLU A 84 -22.33 18.63 -9.73
CA GLU A 84 -22.53 18.29 -11.15
C GLU A 84 -23.93 17.71 -11.38
N VAL A 85 -24.34 16.72 -10.57
CA VAL A 85 -25.67 16.11 -10.66
C VAL A 85 -26.78 17.13 -10.41
N ILE A 86 -26.65 17.98 -9.39
CA ILE A 86 -27.63 19.05 -9.12
C ILE A 86 -27.74 19.99 -10.32
N THR A 87 -26.61 20.41 -10.88
CA THR A 87 -26.58 21.32 -12.03
C THR A 87 -27.24 20.69 -13.25
N ASP A 88 -26.96 19.41 -13.53
CA ASP A 88 -27.55 18.68 -14.65
C ASP A 88 -29.07 18.53 -14.50
N VAL A 89 -29.56 18.15 -13.31
CA VAL A 89 -31.00 18.05 -13.03
C VAL A 89 -31.69 19.40 -13.20
N ILE A 90 -31.09 20.49 -12.71
CA ILE A 90 -31.62 21.84 -12.88
C ILE A 90 -31.70 22.21 -14.37
N ALA A 91 -30.66 21.93 -15.15
CA ALA A 91 -30.67 22.19 -16.59
C ALA A 91 -31.78 21.41 -17.30
N GLN A 92 -31.97 20.13 -16.97
CA GLN A 92 -33.03 19.31 -17.54
C GLN A 92 -34.43 19.84 -17.19
N LEU A 93 -34.67 20.23 -15.93
CA LEU A 93 -35.94 20.82 -15.50
C LEU A 93 -36.23 22.16 -16.20
N GLN A 94 -35.19 22.98 -16.41
CA GLN A 94 -35.30 24.23 -17.16
C GLN A 94 -35.66 23.96 -18.64
N HIS A 95 -35.01 22.99 -19.27
CA HIS A 95 -35.32 22.60 -20.65
C HIS A 95 -36.74 22.03 -20.80
N ALA A 96 -37.25 21.36 -19.77
CA ALA A 96 -38.64 20.87 -19.72
C ALA A 96 -39.68 21.97 -19.42
N GLY A 97 -39.25 23.20 -19.11
CA GLY A 97 -40.13 24.31 -18.74
C GLY A 97 -40.83 24.12 -17.38
N LEU A 98 -40.31 23.24 -16.53
CA LEU A 98 -40.89 22.92 -15.22
C LEU A 98 -40.48 23.92 -14.13
N ILE A 99 -39.42 24.69 -14.38
CA ILE A 99 -38.90 25.72 -13.47
C ILE A 99 -38.65 27.03 -14.22
N ASP A 100 -39.03 28.14 -13.59
CA ASP A 100 -38.78 29.49 -14.11
C ASP A 100 -37.45 30.07 -13.58
N ARG A 101 -36.99 31.16 -14.20
CA ARG A 101 -35.77 31.89 -13.84
C ARG A 101 -35.69 32.30 -12.36
N ASN A 102 -36.80 32.63 -11.71
CA ASN A 102 -36.84 33.01 -10.30
C ASN A 102 -36.56 31.82 -9.38
N ILE A 103 -37.06 30.64 -9.71
CA ILE A 103 -36.78 29.40 -8.96
C ILE A 103 -35.34 28.94 -9.21
N LEU A 104 -34.81 29.11 -10.42
CA LEU A 104 -33.41 28.80 -10.75
C LEU A 104 -32.42 29.54 -9.84
N ALA A 105 -32.68 30.83 -9.56
CA ALA A 105 -31.84 31.65 -8.69
C ALA A 105 -31.80 31.14 -7.24
N ALA A 106 -32.92 30.59 -6.74
CA ALA A 106 -32.99 30.02 -5.40
C ALA A 106 -32.27 28.66 -5.29
N LEU A 107 -32.24 27.88 -6.37
CA LEU A 107 -31.61 26.55 -6.41
C LEU A 107 -30.09 26.61 -6.65
N SER A 108 -29.56 27.73 -7.14
CA SER A 108 -28.12 27.90 -7.45
C SER A 108 -27.27 28.23 -6.23
N VAL A 109 -27.84 28.25 -5.02
CA VAL A 109 -27.09 28.50 -3.79
C VAL A 109 -26.26 27.24 -3.47
N PRO A 110 -24.92 27.31 -3.50
CA PRO A 110 -24.09 26.19 -3.10
C PRO A 110 -24.27 25.94 -1.61
N ASP A 111 -24.48 24.67 -1.26
CA ASP A 111 -24.47 24.16 0.11
C ASP A 111 -23.12 24.54 0.77
N GLN A 112 -23.16 25.53 1.67
CA GLN A 112 -22.04 25.83 2.57
C GLN A 112 -22.04 24.68 3.57
N GLY A 113 -21.21 23.68 3.26
CA GLY A 113 -21.19 22.41 3.96
C GLY A 113 -21.26 22.55 5.47
N ASP A 114 -22.10 21.72 6.08
CA ASP A 114 -22.07 21.44 7.49
C ASP A 114 -20.63 21.01 7.85
N GLU A 115 -19.86 21.91 8.44
CA GLU A 115 -18.70 21.57 9.25
C GLU A 115 -19.25 20.83 10.46
N ILE A 116 -19.43 19.52 10.32
CA ILE A 116 -19.63 18.64 11.47
C ILE A 116 -18.29 18.67 12.20
N GLU A 117 -18.17 19.53 13.21
CA GLU A 117 -17.14 19.39 14.24
C GLU A 117 -17.30 17.98 14.83
N GLU A 118 -16.44 17.04 14.42
CA GLU A 118 -16.22 15.85 15.20
C GLU A 118 -15.62 16.30 16.53
N GLY A 119 -16.46 16.34 17.55
CA GLY A 119 -16.07 16.58 18.92
C GLY A 119 -15.05 15.53 19.35
N ASP A 120 -13.81 15.97 19.45
CA ASP A 120 -12.70 15.21 20.02
C ASP A 120 -12.91 15.13 21.54
N GLU A 121 -13.79 14.21 21.97
CA GLU A 121 -13.96 13.85 23.38
C GLU A 121 -12.75 13.02 23.86
N SER A 122 -11.59 13.66 23.98
CA SER A 122 -10.47 13.10 24.74
C SER A 122 -10.73 13.30 26.23
N SER A 123 -11.46 12.33 26.82
CA SER A 123 -11.58 12.18 28.27
C SER A 123 -10.20 11.99 28.88
N THR A 124 -9.75 13.01 29.61
CA THR A 124 -8.66 12.88 30.57
C THR A 124 -9.16 12.10 31.78
N GLU A 125 -8.83 10.82 31.88
CA GLU A 125 -8.93 10.08 33.14
C GLU A 125 -7.53 9.92 33.76
N ASP A 126 -7.25 10.92 34.59
CA ASP A 126 -6.36 10.87 35.74
C ASP A 126 -6.89 9.84 36.74
N LEU A 127 -6.07 8.85 37.11
CA LEU A 127 -6.33 7.96 38.25
C LEU A 127 -5.00 7.42 38.81
N THR A 128 -4.52 8.12 39.84
CA THR A 128 -3.80 7.67 41.06
C THR A 128 -2.61 6.71 40.97
#